data_AF-A0A3R9Y661-F1
#
_entry.id   AF-A0A3R9Y661-F1
#
_cell.length_a   1.000
_cell.length_b   1.000
_cell.length_c   1.000
_cell.angle_alpha   90.00
_cell.angle_beta   90.00
_cell.angle_gamma   90.00
#
_symmetry.space_group_name_H-M   'P 1'
#
loop_
_entity.id
_entity.type
_entity.pdbx_description
1 polymer ?
#
loop_
_entity_poly.entity_id
_entity_poly.type
_entity_poly.pdbx_seq_one_letter_code
_entity_poly.pdbx_strand_id
1 'polypeptide(L)'
;MTTTRTGGSCPPSYRAQSTLALSDPEDHVRELTDWVEHASAVTGVPGAQEVWDNAYKWLRLAQGLRTMTFDMSYDDGGMCSVGGDFDAVWTEMMEEWQLHQVRLGYLRAALEGFVRLLHPDAAQPWLAIEAAEQQLQHHAEALPVHARAVAEHLGTHCPDHAGSSDAPVATGVAQAVALHEKAVHGRAGIPEPTNDADMKIFAAGHAEVCTVREASTVLLLGLQVLMAAAVKEDRVAAFDDKYLLDGMWIPDASGDSRWVDEEMPYGEYLAVLHLAPGEPPEL
;
A
#
# COMPACT_ATOMS: atom_id res chain seq x y z
N MET A 1 23.43 33.38 -12.54
CA MET A 1 23.83 31.97 -12.46
C MET A 1 22.56 31.16 -12.30
N THR A 2 22.18 30.43 -13.34
CA THR A 2 21.01 29.55 -13.38
C THR A 2 21.37 28.25 -12.68
N THR A 3 20.86 28.06 -11.46
CA THR A 3 20.91 26.76 -10.78
C THR A 3 19.98 25.80 -11.51
N THR A 4 20.57 24.84 -12.20
CA THR A 4 19.89 23.64 -12.69
C THR A 4 19.38 22.87 -11.47
N ARG A 5 18.08 23.01 -11.18
CA ARG A 5 17.39 22.12 -10.24
C ARG A 5 17.23 20.77 -10.94
N THR A 6 18.05 19.80 -10.57
CA THR A 6 17.70 18.38 -10.76
C THR A 6 16.46 18.11 -9.93
N GLY A 7 15.30 18.04 -10.58
CA GLY A 7 14.06 17.66 -9.93
C GLY A 7 14.16 16.24 -9.40
N GLY A 8 14.29 16.10 -8.08
CA GLY A 8 13.80 14.91 -7.40
C GLY A 8 12.29 14.96 -7.50
N SER A 9 11.75 14.41 -8.58
CA SER A 9 10.33 14.35 -8.83
C SER A 9 9.73 13.30 -7.89
N CYS A 10 9.34 13.72 -6.70
CA CYS A 10 8.04 13.30 -6.19
C CYS A 10 7.07 14.45 -6.49
N PRO A 11 6.50 14.55 -7.71
CA PRO A 11 5.37 15.40 -7.94
C PRO A 11 4.10 14.65 -7.47
N PRO A 12 3.14 15.32 -6.80
CA PRO A 12 1.78 14.83 -6.80
C PRO A 12 1.19 15.19 -8.17
N SER A 13 1.45 14.39 -9.22
CA SER A 13 0.55 14.40 -10.35
C SER A 13 -0.62 13.51 -9.95
N TYR A 14 -1.74 14.09 -9.52
CA TYR A 14 -3.00 13.41 -9.14
C TYR A 14 -3.62 12.52 -10.26
N ARG A 15 -2.84 12.05 -11.24
CA ARG A 15 -3.30 11.53 -12.53
C ARG A 15 -2.50 10.35 -13.08
N ALA A 16 -1.31 10.01 -12.58
CA ALA A 16 -0.62 8.81 -13.04
C ALA A 16 -1.14 7.58 -12.28
N GLN A 17 -1.22 6.40 -12.93
CA GLN A 17 -1.57 5.14 -12.27
C GLN A 17 -0.71 4.87 -11.03
N SER A 18 0.56 5.29 -11.04
CA SER A 18 1.46 5.22 -9.89
C SER A 18 1.03 6.13 -8.74
N THR A 19 0.42 7.29 -9.00
CA THR A 19 -0.01 8.23 -7.96
C THR A 19 -1.36 7.84 -7.34
N LEU A 20 -2.27 7.25 -8.13
CA LEU A 20 -3.55 6.69 -7.64
C LEU A 20 -3.32 5.45 -6.76
N ALA A 21 -2.33 4.64 -7.12
CA ALA A 21 -1.89 3.50 -6.33
C ALA A 21 -1.37 3.86 -4.94
N LEU A 22 -0.87 5.09 -4.79
CA LEU A 22 -0.25 5.61 -3.57
C LEU A 22 -1.20 6.43 -2.71
N SER A 23 -2.43 6.71 -3.18
CA SER A 23 -3.41 7.48 -2.42
C SER A 23 -4.08 6.63 -1.35
N ASP A 24 -3.80 7.00 -0.10
CA ASP A 24 -4.45 6.61 1.15
C ASP A 24 -4.54 5.10 1.44
N PRO A 25 -3.51 4.50 2.06
CA PRO A 25 -3.55 3.09 2.52
C PRO A 25 -4.68 2.81 3.53
N GLU A 26 -5.39 3.84 4.00
CA GLU A 26 -6.54 3.76 4.90
C GLU A 26 -7.77 3.11 4.27
N ASP A 27 -8.07 3.47 3.02
CA ASP A 27 -9.17 2.85 2.31
C ASP A 27 -8.83 1.41 1.94
N HIS A 28 -7.59 1.16 1.54
CA HIS A 28 -7.12 -0.20 1.29
C HIS A 28 -7.27 -1.08 2.53
N VAL A 29 -6.69 -0.64 3.66
CA VAL A 29 -6.72 -1.44 4.88
C VAL A 29 -8.16 -1.61 5.37
N ARG A 30 -9.04 -0.62 5.20
CA ARG A 30 -10.46 -0.74 5.52
C ARG A 30 -11.14 -1.83 4.70
N GLU A 31 -11.02 -1.77 3.37
CA GLU A 31 -11.67 -2.75 2.48
C GLU A 31 -11.08 -4.15 2.65
N LEU A 32 -9.77 -4.27 2.85
CA LEU A 32 -9.14 -5.56 3.15
C LEU A 32 -9.53 -6.11 4.53
N THR A 33 -9.72 -5.24 5.52
CA THR A 33 -10.20 -5.66 6.84
C THR A 33 -11.63 -6.19 6.76
N ASP A 34 -12.49 -5.50 6.03
CA ASP A 34 -13.86 -5.93 5.79
C ASP A 34 -13.88 -7.28 5.05
N TRP A 35 -12.97 -7.48 4.09
CA TRP A 35 -12.81 -8.76 3.41
C TRP A 35 -12.49 -9.89 4.38
N VAL A 36 -11.45 -9.70 5.18
CA VAL A 36 -10.95 -10.70 6.14
C VAL A 36 -11.98 -11.03 7.22
N GLU A 37 -12.77 -10.04 7.65
CA GLU A 37 -13.84 -10.24 8.63
C GLU A 37 -14.93 -11.19 8.10
N HIS A 38 -15.38 -10.97 6.86
CA HIS A 38 -16.34 -11.83 6.20
C HIS A 38 -15.74 -13.18 5.78
N ALA A 39 -14.41 -13.24 5.68
CA ALA A 39 -13.68 -14.40 5.20
C ALA A 39 -13.52 -15.60 6.14
N SER A 40 -14.02 -15.47 7.36
CA SER A 40 -13.76 -16.22 8.59
C SER A 40 -13.86 -17.77 8.62
N ALA A 41 -13.77 -18.51 7.50
CA ALA A 41 -13.69 -19.96 7.49
C ALA A 41 -12.40 -20.51 6.83
N VAL A 42 -11.34 -20.69 7.64
CA VAL A 42 -10.22 -21.57 7.29
C VAL A 42 -10.52 -22.96 7.84
N THR A 43 -10.81 -23.91 6.95
CA THR A 43 -11.19 -25.27 7.36
C THR A 43 -9.98 -26.20 7.47
N GLY A 44 -10.04 -27.17 8.39
CA GLY A 44 -9.11 -28.31 8.40
C GLY A 44 -7.77 -28.15 9.14
N VAL A 45 -7.44 -26.97 9.69
CA VAL A 45 -6.19 -26.75 10.44
C VAL A 45 -6.48 -26.45 11.93
N PRO A 46 -6.05 -27.29 12.89
CA PRO A 46 -6.22 -27.02 14.32
C PRO A 46 -5.54 -25.70 14.74
N GLY A 47 -6.25 -24.84 15.46
CA GLY A 47 -5.73 -23.53 15.88
C GLY A 47 -5.75 -22.46 14.79
N ALA A 48 -6.22 -22.77 13.57
CA ALA A 48 -6.33 -21.83 12.46
C ALA A 48 -7.09 -20.56 12.83
N GLN A 49 -8.20 -20.71 13.56
CA GLN A 49 -9.03 -19.56 13.95
C GLN A 49 -8.28 -18.59 14.86
N GLU A 50 -7.49 -19.08 15.80
CA GLU A 50 -6.70 -18.20 16.69
C GLU A 50 -5.65 -17.42 15.90
N VAL A 51 -4.98 -18.08 14.94
CA VAL A 51 -4.01 -17.43 14.06
C VAL A 51 -4.68 -16.41 13.16
N TRP A 52 -5.85 -16.75 12.58
CA TRP A 52 -6.67 -15.85 11.78
C TRP A 52 -7.11 -14.61 12.57
N ASP A 53 -7.69 -14.81 13.76
CA ASP A 53 -8.16 -13.73 14.62
C ASP A 53 -7.01 -12.81 15.06
N ASN A 54 -5.83 -13.36 15.29
CA ASN A 54 -4.65 -12.56 15.63
C ASN A 54 -4.13 -11.76 14.42
N ALA A 55 -4.08 -12.35 13.22
CA ALA A 55 -3.72 -11.63 12.00
C ALA A 55 -4.74 -10.51 11.68
N TYR A 56 -6.02 -10.80 11.86
CA TYR A 56 -7.12 -9.83 11.74
C TYR A 56 -7.00 -8.68 12.75
N LYS A 57 -6.64 -8.95 14.01
CA LYS A 57 -6.40 -7.88 15.00
C LYS A 57 -5.29 -6.93 14.57
N TRP A 58 -4.20 -7.44 14.02
CA TRP A 58 -3.12 -6.59 13.50
C TRP A 58 -3.60 -5.71 12.35
N LEU A 59 -4.40 -6.27 11.44
CA LEU A 59 -4.99 -5.52 10.34
C LEU A 59 -5.96 -4.42 10.84
N ARG A 60 -6.80 -4.73 11.83
CA ARG A 60 -7.68 -3.76 12.52
C ARG A 60 -6.90 -2.65 13.22
N LEU A 61 -5.75 -2.97 13.83
CA LEU A 61 -4.88 -1.96 14.43
C LEU A 61 -4.28 -1.03 13.36
N ALA A 62 -3.85 -1.58 12.22
CA ALA A 62 -3.38 -0.78 11.08
C ALA A 62 -4.48 0.15 10.54
N GLN A 63 -5.72 -0.33 10.45
CA GLN A 63 -6.91 0.44 10.06
C GLN A 63 -7.24 1.55 11.06
N GLY A 64 -7.09 1.29 12.36
CA GLY A 64 -7.43 2.26 13.41
C GLY A 64 -6.48 3.46 13.49
N LEU A 65 -5.30 3.39 12.87
CA LEU A 65 -4.37 4.50 12.78
C LEU A 65 -4.93 5.54 11.79
N ARG A 66 -5.00 6.80 12.21
CA ARG A 66 -5.54 7.91 11.40
C ARG A 66 -4.44 8.85 10.95
N THR A 67 -4.30 9.02 9.64
CA THR A 67 -3.38 9.99 9.05
C THR A 67 -3.71 11.40 9.51
N MET A 68 -2.64 12.18 9.74
CA MET A 68 -2.71 13.62 9.64
C MET A 68 -2.13 13.95 8.26
N THR A 69 -2.89 14.62 7.41
CA THR A 69 -2.39 15.05 6.11
C THR A 69 -1.61 16.34 6.29
N PHE A 70 -0.29 16.26 6.20
CA PHE A 70 0.53 17.44 6.03
C PHE A 70 0.48 17.87 4.55
N ASP A 71 -0.04 19.07 4.28
CA ASP A 71 -0.05 19.61 2.92
C ASP A 71 1.37 20.03 2.50
N MET A 72 2.11 19.08 1.92
CA MET A 72 3.42 19.30 1.32
C MET A 72 3.33 19.96 -0.07
N SER A 73 2.11 20.17 -0.61
CA SER A 73 1.93 20.75 -1.94
C SER A 73 2.08 22.27 -1.88
N TYR A 74 3.30 22.72 -2.14
CA TYR A 74 3.58 24.13 -2.41
C TYR A 74 3.17 24.48 -3.84
N ASP A 75 1.89 24.47 -4.14
CA ASP A 75 1.34 25.15 -5.32
C ASP A 75 -0.02 25.75 -4.95
N ASP A 76 -0.02 27.07 -4.84
CA ASP A 76 -1.17 27.97 -4.73
C ASP A 76 -1.98 27.99 -3.42
N GLY A 77 -1.51 28.87 -2.51
CA GLY A 77 -2.41 29.85 -1.91
C GLY A 77 -3.23 29.42 -0.70
N GLY A 78 -2.57 29.40 0.46
CA GLY A 78 -3.17 29.88 1.70
C GLY A 78 -4.03 28.88 2.47
N MET A 79 -3.44 28.37 3.55
CA MET A 79 -3.90 28.75 4.87
C MET A 79 -2.70 28.96 5.80
N CYS A 80 -2.84 29.93 6.69
CA CYS A 80 -1.81 30.55 7.48
C CYS A 80 -1.26 29.63 8.58
N SER A 81 -0.39 28.67 8.26
CA SER A 81 0.73 28.40 9.18
C SER A 81 1.85 29.35 8.78
N VAL A 82 2.02 30.38 9.60
CA VAL A 82 3.27 31.12 9.65
C VAL A 82 4.36 30.05 9.76
N GLY A 83 5.26 29.94 8.78
CA GLY A 83 6.48 29.15 9.02
C GLY A 83 7.13 29.75 10.26
N GLY A 84 7.05 29.02 11.35
CA GLY A 84 7.04 29.63 12.66
C GLY A 84 6.80 28.57 13.71
N ASP A 85 7.83 28.39 14.53
CA ASP A 85 8.06 27.33 15.50
C ASP A 85 8.53 25.99 14.92
N PHE A 86 9.81 25.68 15.16
CA PHE A 86 10.41 24.38 14.88
C PHE A 86 9.58 23.26 15.49
N ASP A 87 9.06 23.47 16.70
CA ASP A 87 8.35 22.43 17.45
C ASP A 87 7.04 22.02 16.78
N ALA A 88 6.33 22.95 16.12
CA ALA A 88 5.10 22.65 15.40
C ALA A 88 5.39 21.84 14.13
N VAL A 89 6.31 22.34 13.29
CA VAL A 89 6.71 21.68 12.03
C VAL A 89 7.31 20.30 12.31
N TRP A 90 8.15 20.20 13.33
CA TRP A 90 8.75 18.94 13.76
C TRP A 90 7.69 17.96 14.25
N THR A 91 6.78 18.39 15.12
CA THR A 91 5.72 17.52 15.66
C THR A 91 4.86 16.93 14.57
N GLU A 92 4.28 17.74 13.68
CA GLU A 92 3.38 17.26 12.62
C GLU A 92 4.08 16.28 11.67
N MET A 93 5.28 16.63 11.22
CA MET A 93 6.10 15.79 10.32
C MET A 93 6.48 14.46 10.97
N MET A 94 6.88 14.49 12.25
CA MET A 94 7.24 13.28 12.99
C MET A 94 6.02 12.42 13.33
N GLU A 95 4.86 13.02 13.63
CA GLU A 95 3.61 12.30 13.86
C GLU A 95 3.17 11.53 12.62
N GLU A 96 3.19 12.15 11.43
CA GLU A 96 2.85 11.46 10.18
C GLU A 96 3.84 10.32 9.87
N TRP A 97 5.14 10.59 9.97
CA TRP A 97 6.16 9.56 9.74
C TRP A 97 6.06 8.38 10.71
N GLN A 98 5.93 8.64 12.02
CA GLN A 98 5.79 7.60 13.04
C GLN A 98 4.52 6.79 12.84
N LEU A 99 3.43 7.43 12.46
CA LEU A 99 2.17 6.76 12.18
C LEU A 99 2.33 5.72 11.07
N HIS A 100 2.96 6.10 9.96
CA HIS A 100 3.18 5.18 8.85
C HIS A 100 4.15 4.06 9.22
N GLN A 101 5.16 4.32 10.05
CA GLN A 101 6.07 3.28 10.54
C GLN A 101 5.36 2.24 11.42
N VAL A 102 4.48 2.70 12.33
CA VAL A 102 3.67 1.80 13.16
C VAL A 102 2.68 1.02 12.30
N ARG A 103 2.04 1.68 11.33
CA ARG A 103 1.14 1.03 10.36
C ARG A 103 1.86 -0.08 9.60
N LEU A 104 3.06 0.18 9.08
CA LEU A 104 3.88 -0.80 8.38
C LEU A 104 4.16 -2.03 9.26
N GLY A 105 4.46 -1.83 10.55
CA GLY A 105 4.69 -2.92 11.49
C GLY A 105 3.46 -3.80 11.73
N TYR A 106 2.29 -3.19 11.90
CA TYR A 106 1.03 -3.95 12.02
C TYR A 106 0.67 -4.70 10.74
N LEU A 107 0.84 -4.07 9.58
CA LEU A 107 0.60 -4.72 8.28
C LEU A 107 1.54 -5.91 8.05
N ARG A 108 2.82 -5.77 8.40
CA ARG A 108 3.78 -6.89 8.35
C ARG A 108 3.34 -8.03 9.28
N ALA A 109 2.96 -7.72 10.51
CA ALA A 109 2.51 -8.73 11.46
C ALA A 109 1.25 -9.47 10.98
N ALA A 110 0.31 -8.74 10.36
CA ALA A 110 -0.87 -9.33 9.73
C ALA A 110 -0.46 -10.27 8.58
N LEU A 111 0.36 -9.80 7.64
CA LEU A 111 0.85 -10.58 6.49
C LEU A 111 1.55 -11.86 6.93
N GLU A 112 2.50 -11.78 7.86
CA GLU A 112 3.19 -12.95 8.38
C GLU A 112 2.23 -13.93 9.10
N GLY A 113 1.19 -13.41 9.75
CA GLY A 113 0.14 -14.22 10.37
C GLY A 113 -0.66 -15.02 9.33
N PHE A 114 -1.12 -14.35 8.27
CA PHE A 114 -1.84 -15.02 7.18
C PHE A 114 -0.93 -15.96 6.40
N VAL A 115 0.33 -15.61 6.12
CA VAL A 115 1.29 -16.50 5.47
C VAL A 115 1.54 -17.75 6.32
N ARG A 116 1.70 -17.63 7.65
CA ARG A 116 1.87 -18.81 8.51
C ARG A 116 0.68 -19.75 8.47
N LEU A 117 -0.52 -19.21 8.29
CA LEU A 117 -1.76 -19.98 8.23
C LEU A 117 -2.02 -20.59 6.86
N LEU A 118 -1.81 -19.81 5.80
CA LEU A 118 -2.13 -20.16 4.42
C LEU A 118 -0.93 -20.80 3.70
N HIS A 119 0.30 -20.51 4.06
CA HIS A 119 1.48 -21.11 3.43
C HIS A 119 2.50 -21.49 4.51
N PRO A 120 2.20 -22.49 5.36
CA PRO A 120 3.04 -22.85 6.50
C PRO A 120 4.46 -23.28 6.12
N ASP A 121 4.65 -23.77 4.89
CA ASP A 121 5.95 -24.20 4.36
C ASP A 121 6.77 -23.04 3.77
N ALA A 122 6.19 -21.84 3.64
CA ALA A 122 6.90 -20.68 3.13
C ALA A 122 7.86 -20.13 4.18
N ALA A 123 9.16 -20.18 3.88
CA ALA A 123 10.19 -19.64 4.76
C ALA A 123 10.12 -18.11 4.93
N GLN A 124 9.54 -17.41 3.96
CA GLN A 124 9.49 -15.96 3.89
C GLN A 124 8.17 -15.49 3.26
N PRO A 125 7.59 -14.35 3.69
CA PRO A 125 6.32 -13.86 3.18
C PRO A 125 6.27 -13.66 1.66
N TRP A 126 7.32 -13.06 1.08
CA TRP A 126 7.34 -12.80 -0.37
C TRP A 126 7.35 -14.08 -1.22
N LEU A 127 7.87 -15.20 -0.72
CA LEU A 127 7.81 -16.48 -1.43
C LEU A 127 6.38 -17.04 -1.49
N ALA A 128 5.59 -16.83 -0.43
CA ALA A 128 4.17 -17.19 -0.43
C ALA A 128 3.39 -16.30 -1.42
N ILE A 129 3.71 -15.00 -1.47
CA ILE A 129 3.12 -14.07 -2.43
C ILE A 129 3.48 -14.46 -3.87
N GLU A 130 4.74 -14.78 -4.15
CA GLU A 130 5.17 -15.20 -5.48
C GLU A 130 4.41 -16.44 -5.96
N ALA A 131 4.23 -17.43 -5.07
CA ALA A 131 3.42 -18.62 -5.38
C ALA A 131 1.95 -18.27 -5.64
N ALA A 132 1.36 -17.38 -4.84
CA ALA A 132 0.00 -16.91 -5.00
C ALA A 132 -0.19 -16.12 -6.32
N GLU A 133 0.75 -15.24 -6.68
CA GLU A 133 0.74 -14.51 -7.96
C GLU A 133 0.78 -15.47 -9.14
N GLN A 134 1.70 -16.44 -9.12
CA GLN A 134 1.79 -17.45 -10.16
C GLN A 134 0.48 -18.22 -10.28
N GLN A 135 -0.12 -18.63 -9.16
CA GLN A 135 -1.39 -19.34 -9.17
C GLN A 135 -2.52 -18.52 -9.81
N LEU A 136 -2.66 -17.24 -9.44
CA LEU A 136 -3.68 -16.36 -10.00
C LEU A 136 -3.50 -16.17 -11.51
N GLN A 137 -2.26 -16.03 -11.98
CA GLN A 137 -1.95 -15.97 -13.41
C GLN A 137 -2.38 -17.24 -14.16
N HIS A 138 -2.21 -18.42 -13.57
CA HIS A 138 -2.69 -19.68 -14.17
C HIS A 138 -4.23 -19.72 -14.28
N HIS A 139 -4.94 -18.97 -13.44
CA HIS A 139 -6.40 -18.86 -13.45
C HIS A 139 -6.90 -17.68 -14.30
N ALA A 140 -6.00 -16.99 -15.01
CA ALA A 140 -6.29 -15.80 -15.82
C ALA A 140 -6.99 -14.67 -15.03
N GLU A 141 -6.73 -14.59 -13.73
CA GLU A 141 -7.25 -13.53 -12.86
C GLU A 141 -6.45 -12.24 -13.05
N ALA A 142 -7.14 -11.10 -12.96
CA ALA A 142 -6.48 -9.80 -12.98
C ALA A 142 -5.70 -9.60 -11.66
N LEU A 143 -4.39 -9.40 -11.78
CA LEU A 143 -3.60 -8.90 -10.66
C LEU A 143 -4.02 -7.46 -10.33
N PRO A 144 -3.78 -6.98 -9.10
CA PRO A 144 -4.12 -5.62 -8.75
C PRO A 144 -3.41 -4.65 -9.69
N VAL A 145 -4.19 -3.79 -10.37
CA VAL A 145 -3.75 -2.95 -11.50
C VAL A 145 -2.51 -2.10 -11.13
N HIS A 146 -2.48 -1.68 -9.89
CA HIS A 146 -1.50 -0.75 -9.35
C HIS A 146 -0.24 -1.40 -8.78
N ALA A 147 -0.22 -2.72 -8.61
CA ALA A 147 0.78 -3.35 -7.77
C ALA A 147 2.20 -3.22 -8.31
N ARG A 148 2.35 -3.29 -9.64
CA ARG A 148 3.61 -3.07 -10.35
C ARG A 148 4.15 -1.66 -10.14
N ALA A 149 3.30 -0.65 -10.37
CA ALA A 149 3.71 0.75 -10.30
C ALA A 149 4.21 1.13 -8.89
N VAL A 150 3.57 0.61 -7.84
CA VAL A 150 4.01 0.84 -6.45
C VAL A 150 5.32 0.12 -6.15
N ALA A 151 5.48 -1.14 -6.57
CA ALA A 151 6.70 -1.89 -6.33
C ALA A 151 7.92 -1.27 -7.07
N GLU A 152 7.72 -0.80 -8.30
CA GLU A 152 8.75 -0.09 -9.07
C GLU A 152 9.15 1.22 -8.39
N HIS A 153 8.17 2.03 -7.95
CA HIS A 153 8.46 3.30 -7.29
C HIS A 153 9.14 3.09 -5.93
N LEU A 154 8.71 2.11 -5.14
CA LEU A 154 9.37 1.73 -3.89
C LEU A 154 10.83 1.32 -4.11
N GLY A 155 11.12 0.65 -5.23
CA GLY A 155 12.46 0.31 -5.66
C GLY A 155 13.36 1.53 -5.86
N THR A 156 12.82 2.68 -6.26
CA THR A 156 13.61 3.92 -6.42
C THR A 156 14.15 4.45 -5.09
N HIS A 157 13.48 4.15 -3.98
CA HIS A 157 13.93 4.48 -2.62
C HIS A 157 15.01 3.52 -2.10
N CYS A 158 15.22 2.37 -2.77
CA CYS A 158 16.18 1.35 -2.38
C CYS A 158 17.23 1.12 -3.49
N PRO A 159 18.33 1.89 -3.53
CA PRO A 159 19.32 1.81 -4.62
C PRO A 159 19.98 0.43 -4.76
N ASP A 160 20.03 -0.35 -3.67
CA ASP A 160 20.54 -1.74 -3.69
C ASP A 160 19.59 -2.73 -4.39
N HIS A 161 18.35 -2.32 -4.69
CA HIS A 161 17.26 -3.16 -5.20
C HIS A 161 16.67 -2.60 -6.51
N ALA A 162 17.48 -1.91 -7.32
CA ALA A 162 17.07 -1.43 -8.65
C ALA A 162 16.50 -2.59 -9.48
N GLY A 163 15.17 -2.71 -9.47
CA GLY A 163 14.43 -3.82 -10.03
C GLY A 163 14.32 -3.70 -11.54
N SER A 164 14.32 -4.84 -12.22
CA SER A 164 13.91 -4.94 -13.62
C SER A 164 12.46 -4.50 -13.80
N SER A 165 12.15 -3.98 -14.98
CA SER A 165 10.84 -3.48 -15.43
C SER A 165 9.66 -4.47 -15.33
N ASP A 166 9.79 -5.67 -14.77
CA ASP A 166 8.69 -6.64 -14.62
C ASP A 166 8.60 -7.17 -13.17
N ALA A 167 8.84 -6.30 -12.18
CA ALA A 167 8.93 -6.72 -10.79
C ALA A 167 7.56 -7.20 -10.23
N PRO A 168 7.42 -8.45 -9.77
CA PRO A 168 6.20 -8.97 -9.15
C PRO A 168 5.90 -8.32 -7.79
N VAL A 169 4.66 -8.43 -7.30
CA VAL A 169 4.24 -7.93 -5.97
C VAL A 169 5.14 -8.48 -4.87
N ALA A 170 5.55 -9.75 -4.99
CA ALA A 170 6.52 -10.38 -4.11
C ALA A 170 7.81 -9.57 -3.93
N THR A 171 8.33 -8.92 -5.00
CA THR A 171 9.55 -8.11 -4.93
C THR A 171 9.33 -6.88 -4.05
N GLY A 172 8.23 -6.19 -4.25
CA GLY A 172 7.88 -5.06 -3.40
C GLY A 172 7.66 -5.48 -1.95
N VAL A 173 7.04 -6.65 -1.70
CA VAL A 173 6.85 -7.18 -0.34
C VAL A 173 8.20 -7.44 0.33
N ALA A 174 9.17 -8.01 -0.39
CA ALA A 174 10.53 -8.18 0.13
C ALA A 174 11.18 -6.84 0.48
N GLN A 175 11.04 -5.81 -0.36
CA GLN A 175 11.54 -4.46 -0.10
C GLN A 175 10.86 -3.82 1.13
N ALA A 176 9.53 -3.91 1.23
CA ALA A 176 8.77 -3.39 2.37
C ALA A 176 9.15 -4.07 3.70
N VAL A 177 9.36 -5.39 3.67
CA VAL A 177 9.87 -6.14 4.84
C VAL A 177 11.26 -5.65 5.22
N ALA A 178 12.18 -5.50 4.26
CA ALA A 178 13.54 -5.00 4.51
C ALA A 178 13.54 -3.56 5.06
N LEU A 179 12.64 -2.70 4.58
CA LEU A 179 12.44 -1.34 5.10
C LEU A 179 11.97 -1.35 6.55
N HIS A 180 10.99 -2.19 6.89
CA HIS A 180 10.56 -2.38 8.26
C HIS A 180 11.71 -2.87 9.16
N GLU A 181 12.55 -3.81 8.68
CA GLU A 181 13.71 -4.27 9.45
C GLU A 181 14.71 -3.15 9.69
N LYS A 182 15.01 -2.33 8.68
CA LYS A 182 15.85 -1.14 8.86
C LYS A 182 15.27 -0.22 9.94
N ALA A 183 13.96 0.04 9.91
CA ALA A 183 13.28 0.88 10.88
C ALA A 183 13.39 0.34 12.31
N VAL A 184 13.08 -0.95 12.53
CA VAL A 184 13.16 -1.60 13.85
C VAL A 184 14.58 -1.59 14.42
N HIS A 185 15.61 -1.64 13.56
CA HIS A 185 17.02 -1.54 13.98
C HIS A 185 17.52 -0.10 14.12
N GLY A 186 16.65 0.92 14.02
CA GLY A 186 17.04 2.32 14.14
C GLY A 186 17.89 2.83 12.98
N ARG A 187 17.72 2.23 11.79
CA ARG A 187 18.47 2.56 10.56
C ARG A 187 17.61 3.18 9.47
N ALA A 188 16.34 3.47 9.75
CA ALA A 188 15.50 4.24 8.84
C ALA A 188 15.96 5.70 8.83
N GLY A 189 15.83 6.35 7.67
CA GLY A 189 15.94 7.80 7.58
C GLY A 189 14.87 8.45 8.43
N ILE A 190 15.25 9.52 9.14
CA ILE A 190 14.34 10.34 9.93
C ILE A 190 14.12 11.62 9.13
N PRO A 191 12.87 12.02 8.85
CA PRO A 191 12.63 13.28 8.15
C PRO A 191 13.16 14.44 9.01
N GLU A 192 13.86 15.38 8.37
CA GLU A 192 14.42 16.57 9.03
C GLU A 192 13.79 17.83 8.42
N PRO A 193 13.37 18.82 9.23
CA PRO A 193 12.88 20.09 8.71
C PRO A 193 14.00 20.83 7.97
N THR A 194 13.63 21.65 6.99
CA THR A 194 14.57 22.50 6.26
C THR A 194 14.25 23.97 6.46
N ASN A 195 15.16 24.86 6.07
CA ASN A 195 14.91 26.30 6.10
C ASN A 195 15.21 26.98 4.75
N ASP A 196 14.51 28.09 4.49
CA ASP A 196 14.78 28.94 3.33
C ASP A 196 15.83 30.03 3.64
N ALA A 197 16.08 30.90 2.65
CA ALA A 197 17.04 31.99 2.78
C ALA A 197 16.67 33.02 3.86
N ASP A 198 15.40 33.08 4.27
CA ASP A 198 14.88 33.98 5.30
C ASP A 198 14.80 33.27 6.68
N MET A 199 15.41 32.08 6.82
CA MET A 199 15.42 31.23 8.02
C MET A 199 14.04 30.73 8.47
N LYS A 200 13.06 30.75 7.57
CA LYS A 200 11.74 30.18 7.82
C LYS A 200 11.85 28.65 7.79
N ILE A 201 11.27 27.96 8.76
CA ILE A 201 11.34 26.49 8.90
C ILE A 201 10.15 25.86 8.17
N PHE A 202 10.42 24.76 7.47
CA PHE A 202 9.43 24.00 6.70
C PHE A 202 9.61 22.50 6.92
N ALA A 203 8.50 21.76 6.83
CA ALA A 203 8.56 20.32 6.81
C ALA A 203 9.33 19.85 5.56
N ALA A 204 10.09 18.79 5.73
CA ALA A 204 10.84 18.14 4.67
C ALA A 204 10.80 16.62 4.94
N GLY A 205 11.55 15.84 4.17
CA GLY A 205 11.51 14.38 4.32
C GLY A 205 10.29 13.72 3.68
N HIS A 206 9.77 14.32 2.61
CA HIS A 206 8.73 13.73 1.77
C HIS A 206 9.11 12.32 1.28
N ALA A 207 10.38 12.10 0.96
CA ALA A 207 10.87 10.80 0.51
C ALA A 207 10.72 9.73 1.59
N GLU A 208 11.02 10.05 2.85
CA GLU A 208 10.90 9.15 4.00
C GLU A 208 9.44 8.78 4.27
N VAL A 209 8.54 9.76 4.28
CA VAL A 209 7.10 9.53 4.47
C VAL A 209 6.53 8.73 3.30
N CYS A 210 6.88 9.11 2.07
CA CYS A 210 6.47 8.41 0.86
C CYS A 210 6.90 6.94 0.91
N THR A 211 8.19 6.67 1.13
CA THR A 211 8.76 5.31 1.20
C THR A 211 7.95 4.39 2.13
N VAL A 212 7.56 4.87 3.32
CA VAL A 212 6.84 4.06 4.30
C VAL A 212 5.35 3.89 3.92
N ARG A 213 4.75 4.90 3.27
CA ARG A 213 3.42 4.78 2.66
C ARG A 213 3.38 3.71 1.59
N GLU A 214 4.31 3.73 0.64
CA GLU A 214 4.32 2.74 -0.45
C GLU A 214 4.64 1.35 0.09
N ALA A 215 5.58 1.23 1.03
CA ALA A 215 5.85 -0.03 1.72
C ALA A 215 4.57 -0.59 2.36
N SER A 216 3.75 0.25 3.00
CA SER A 216 2.46 -0.16 3.58
C SER A 216 1.50 -0.64 2.50
N THR A 217 1.34 0.11 1.42
CA THR A 217 0.50 -0.26 0.27
C THR A 217 0.94 -1.60 -0.34
N VAL A 218 2.23 -1.84 -0.48
CA VAL A 218 2.74 -3.09 -1.03
C VAL A 218 2.43 -4.29 -0.12
N LEU A 219 2.51 -4.12 1.20
CA LEU A 219 2.09 -5.20 2.12
C LEU A 219 0.58 -5.49 2.02
N LEU A 220 -0.24 -4.47 1.81
CA LEU A 220 -1.68 -4.60 1.57
C LEU A 220 -1.98 -5.34 0.26
N LEU A 221 -1.27 -4.99 -0.82
CA LEU A 221 -1.34 -5.69 -2.10
C LEU A 221 -0.90 -7.16 -1.97
N GLY A 222 0.15 -7.43 -1.20
CA GLY A 222 0.59 -8.78 -0.87
C GLY A 222 -0.49 -9.58 -0.14
N LEU A 223 -1.10 -9.00 0.90
CA LEU A 223 -2.23 -9.61 1.60
C LEU A 223 -3.41 -9.90 0.66
N GLN A 224 -3.73 -8.97 -0.23
CA GLN A 224 -4.80 -9.13 -1.20
C GLN A 224 -4.55 -10.32 -2.14
N VAL A 225 -3.34 -10.40 -2.72
CA VAL A 225 -2.93 -11.50 -3.59
C VAL A 225 -3.01 -12.85 -2.85
N LEU A 226 -2.51 -12.88 -1.62
CA LEU A 226 -2.54 -14.07 -0.76
C LEU A 226 -3.97 -14.57 -0.52
N MET A 227 -4.87 -13.65 -0.16
CA MET A 227 -6.26 -13.95 0.12
C MET A 227 -7.01 -14.40 -1.14
N ALA A 228 -6.77 -13.72 -2.28
CA ALA A 228 -7.37 -14.09 -3.56
C ALA A 228 -6.98 -15.51 -3.98
N ALA A 229 -5.70 -15.86 -3.88
CA ALA A 229 -5.23 -17.21 -4.16
C ALA A 229 -5.87 -18.23 -3.21
N ALA A 230 -5.94 -17.93 -1.91
CA ALA A 230 -6.53 -18.84 -0.93
C ALA A 230 -8.03 -19.10 -1.13
N VAL A 231 -8.78 -18.11 -1.63
CA VAL A 231 -10.18 -18.29 -2.06
C VAL A 231 -10.24 -19.25 -3.26
N LYS A 232 -9.34 -19.11 -4.24
CA LYS A 232 -9.30 -20.02 -5.41
C LYS A 232 -8.90 -21.45 -5.07
N GLU A 233 -8.17 -21.66 -3.97
CA GLU A 233 -7.85 -23.00 -3.45
C GLU A 233 -8.98 -23.60 -2.58
N ASP A 234 -10.13 -22.93 -2.45
CA ASP A 234 -11.22 -23.30 -1.51
C ASP A 234 -10.76 -23.41 -0.05
N ARG A 235 -9.68 -22.71 0.31
CA ARG A 235 -9.10 -22.72 1.67
C ARG A 235 -9.71 -21.68 2.58
N VAL A 236 -10.18 -20.61 1.95
CA VAL A 236 -11.01 -19.57 2.53
C VAL A 236 -12.31 -19.61 1.73
N ALA A 237 -13.46 -19.48 2.39
CA ALA A 237 -14.74 -19.48 1.70
C ALA A 237 -14.81 -18.36 0.63
N ALA A 238 -15.71 -18.47 -0.35
CA ALA A 238 -16.09 -17.33 -1.17
C ALA A 238 -17.14 -16.47 -0.42
N PHE A 239 -17.25 -15.18 -0.74
CA PHE A 239 -18.15 -14.23 -0.07
C PHE A 239 -19.08 -13.57 -1.07
N ASP A 240 -20.10 -12.88 -0.55
CA ASP A 240 -21.01 -12.08 -1.35
C ASP A 240 -20.26 -10.96 -2.09
N ASP A 241 -20.74 -10.67 -3.30
CA ASP A 241 -20.19 -9.65 -4.18
C ASP A 241 -20.31 -8.24 -3.57
N LYS A 242 -19.43 -7.32 -3.98
CA LYS A 242 -19.44 -5.91 -3.59
C LYS A 242 -20.14 -5.06 -4.64
N TYR A 243 -20.99 -4.15 -4.20
CA TYR A 243 -21.56 -3.11 -5.05
C TYR A 243 -20.62 -1.92 -5.19
N LEU A 244 -20.40 -1.48 -6.42
CA LEU A 244 -19.81 -0.19 -6.71
C LEU A 244 -20.86 0.92 -6.52
N LEU A 245 -20.60 1.85 -5.60
CA LEU A 245 -21.57 2.91 -5.26
C LEU A 245 -21.69 4.01 -6.33
N ASP A 246 -20.65 4.21 -7.15
CA ASP A 246 -20.60 5.33 -8.11
C ASP A 246 -20.26 4.93 -9.56
N GLY A 247 -20.10 3.64 -9.84
CA GLY A 247 -19.62 3.14 -11.13
C GLY A 247 -18.20 3.63 -11.48
N MET A 248 -17.39 2.78 -12.10
CA MET A 248 -16.00 3.13 -12.39
C MET A 248 -15.50 2.50 -13.68
N TRP A 249 -14.52 3.16 -14.32
CA TRP A 249 -13.78 2.54 -15.40
C TRP A 249 -12.66 1.69 -14.83
N ILE A 250 -12.58 0.44 -15.28
CA ILE A 250 -11.50 -0.47 -14.95
C ILE A 250 -10.85 -1.00 -16.23
N PRO A 251 -9.58 -1.40 -16.20
CA PRO A 251 -8.95 -2.07 -17.32
C PRO A 251 -9.66 -3.40 -17.63
N ASP A 252 -9.82 -3.72 -18.91
CA ASP A 252 -10.22 -5.06 -19.34
C ASP A 252 -9.02 -5.90 -19.75
N ALA A 253 -9.25 -7.20 -20.02
CA ALA A 253 -8.19 -8.14 -20.38
C ALA A 253 -7.50 -7.81 -21.72
N SER A 254 -8.07 -6.93 -22.56
CA SER A 254 -7.46 -6.43 -23.79
C SER A 254 -6.54 -5.23 -23.57
N GLY A 255 -6.53 -4.66 -22.36
CA GLY A 255 -5.88 -3.37 -22.12
C GLY A 255 -6.71 -2.19 -22.65
N ASP A 256 -8.02 -2.38 -22.84
CA ASP A 256 -8.99 -1.30 -23.00
C ASP A 256 -9.64 -1.00 -21.64
N SER A 257 -10.57 -0.05 -21.57
CA SER A 257 -11.31 0.29 -20.34
C SER A 257 -12.77 -0.13 -20.45
N ARG A 258 -13.32 -0.75 -19.40
CA ARG A 258 -14.74 -1.07 -19.26
C ARG A 258 -15.37 -0.31 -18.09
N TRP A 259 -16.59 0.19 -18.29
CA TRP A 259 -17.40 0.76 -17.20
C TRP A 259 -18.04 -0.37 -16.41
N VAL A 260 -17.97 -0.32 -15.08
CA VAL A 260 -18.62 -1.29 -14.20
C VAL A 260 -19.43 -0.54 -13.15
N ASP A 261 -20.72 -0.85 -13.06
CA ASP A 261 -21.69 -0.30 -12.10
C ASP A 261 -22.57 -1.39 -11.47
N GLU A 262 -22.13 -2.65 -11.56
CA GLU A 262 -22.81 -3.84 -11.04
C GLU A 262 -22.05 -4.48 -9.85
N GLU A 263 -22.66 -5.51 -9.24
CA GLU A 263 -22.01 -6.35 -8.24
C GLU A 263 -20.73 -6.98 -8.82
N MET A 264 -19.63 -6.89 -8.06
CA MET A 264 -18.34 -7.42 -8.44
C MET A 264 -17.80 -8.34 -7.34
N PRO A 265 -17.20 -9.49 -7.70
CA PRO A 265 -16.52 -10.34 -6.73
C PRO A 265 -15.48 -9.57 -5.94
N TYR A 266 -15.39 -9.82 -4.63
CA TYR A 266 -14.48 -9.08 -3.74
C TYR A 266 -13.02 -9.06 -4.25
N GLY A 267 -12.55 -10.17 -4.83
CA GLY A 267 -11.21 -10.26 -5.40
C GLY A 267 -10.99 -9.32 -6.59
N GLU A 268 -11.99 -9.20 -7.47
CA GLU A 268 -11.96 -8.24 -8.60
C GLU A 268 -12.08 -6.80 -8.09
N TYR A 269 -12.97 -6.55 -7.12
CA TYR A 269 -13.17 -5.21 -6.53
C TYR A 269 -11.89 -4.68 -5.91
N LEU A 270 -11.15 -5.52 -5.20
CA LEU A 270 -9.86 -5.12 -4.63
C LEU A 270 -8.80 -4.90 -5.71
N ALA A 271 -8.85 -5.60 -6.84
CA ALA A 271 -7.85 -5.44 -7.91
C ALA A 271 -7.90 -4.04 -8.54
N VAL A 272 -9.06 -3.39 -8.43
CA VAL A 272 -9.37 -2.06 -8.97
C VAL A 272 -9.52 -1.01 -7.86
N LEU A 273 -9.30 -1.40 -6.61
CA LEU A 273 -9.37 -0.50 -5.47
C LEU A 273 -8.39 0.65 -5.67
N HIS A 274 -8.84 1.87 -5.35
CA HIS A 274 -8.14 3.15 -5.57
C HIS A 274 -8.14 3.72 -6.99
N LEU A 275 -8.77 3.04 -7.96
CA LEU A 275 -9.16 3.74 -9.19
C LEU A 275 -10.27 4.75 -8.84
N ALA A 276 -10.05 6.01 -9.20
CA ALA A 276 -11.03 7.07 -8.96
C ALA A 276 -12.27 6.85 -9.85
N PRO A 277 -13.50 7.05 -9.32
CA PRO A 277 -14.69 7.10 -10.17
C PRO A 277 -14.58 8.29 -11.13
N GLY A 278 -14.79 8.07 -12.43
CA GLY A 278 -14.65 9.14 -13.43
C GLY A 278 -14.24 8.71 -14.83
N GLU A 279 -13.04 9.10 -15.27
CA GLU A 279 -12.49 8.85 -16.62
C GLU A 279 -11.67 7.54 -16.68
N PRO A 280 -11.54 6.90 -17.85
CA PRO A 280 -10.79 5.66 -18.00
C PRO A 280 -9.33 5.81 -17.58
N PRO A 281 -8.74 4.81 -16.88
CA PRO A 281 -7.32 4.85 -16.51
C PRO A 281 -6.44 5.00 -17.74
N GLU A 282 -5.45 5.91 -17.70
CA GLU A 282 -4.38 5.95 -18.70
C GLU A 282 -3.56 4.67 -18.53
N LEU A 283 -3.65 3.75 -19.50
CA LEU A 283 -2.95 2.46 -19.55
C LEU A 283 -1.56 2.58 -20.19
#